data_AF-A0A1C9U4F0-F1
#
_entry.id   AF-A0A1C9U4F0-F1
#
_cell.length_a   1.000
_cell.length_b   1.000
_cell.length_c   1.000
_cell.angle_alpha   90.00
_cell.angle_beta   90.00
_cell.angle_gamma   90.00
#
_symmetry.space_group_name_H-M   'P 1'
#
loop_
_entity.id
_entity.type
_entity.pdbx_description
1 polymer ?
#
loop_
_entity_poly.entity_id
_entity_poly.type
_entity_poly.pdbx_seq_one_letter_code
_entity_poly.pdbx_strand_id
1 'polypeptide(L)'
;MTTYAESFIQESPARQIGALASTLARISSSAEKTARTKAIIPMLNECIQFIEWTISYQPENKRNELKNISVMLKLWRDGWEHAQAEEHLRTLLSVQAKQWSDRALELSGLL
;
A
#
# COMPACT_ATOMS: atom_id res chain seq x y z
N MET A 1 -5.18 20.60 -1.25
CA MET A 1 -4.96 19.38 -0.45
C MET A 1 -6.29 19.05 0.23
N THR A 2 -6.62 17.77 0.43
CA THR A 2 -7.79 17.40 1.24
C THR A 2 -7.44 17.54 2.73
N THR A 3 -8.42 17.80 3.61
CA THR A 3 -8.21 17.88 5.07
C THR A 3 -7.53 16.63 5.65
N TYR A 4 -7.78 15.47 5.04
CA TYR A 4 -7.14 14.21 5.40
C TYR A 4 -5.63 14.22 5.09
N ALA A 5 -5.23 14.68 3.90
CA ALA A 5 -3.82 14.78 3.52
C ALA A 5 -3.05 15.75 4.45
N GLU A 6 -3.69 16.86 4.83
CA GLU A 6 -3.12 17.84 5.76
C GLU A 6 -2.87 17.24 7.13
N SER A 7 -3.85 16.49 7.67
CA SER A 7 -3.68 15.79 8.95
C SER A 7 -2.60 14.69 8.88
N PHE A 8 -2.52 13.95 7.77
CA PHE A 8 -1.59 12.85 7.59
C PHE A 8 -0.13 13.31 7.54
N ILE A 9 0.16 14.43 6.85
CA ILE A 9 1.52 14.95 6.72
C ILE A 9 2.08 15.44 8.07
N GLN A 10 1.21 15.81 9.02
CA GLN A 10 1.59 16.19 10.38
C GLN A 10 1.87 15.00 11.29
N GLU A 11 1.48 13.78 10.90
CA GLU A 11 1.76 12.56 11.66
C GLU A 11 3.27 12.24 11.65
N SER A 12 3.73 11.54 12.69
CA SER A 12 5.11 11.05 12.72
C SER A 12 5.42 10.15 11.52
N PRO A 13 6.67 10.16 11.00
CA PRO A 13 7.08 9.27 9.91
C PRO A 13 6.78 7.78 10.17
N ALA A 14 6.90 7.34 11.42
CA ALA A 14 6.55 5.98 11.83
C ALA A 14 5.06 5.69 11.64
N ARG A 15 4.17 6.58 12.09
CA ARG A 15 2.71 6.44 11.94
C ARG A 15 2.26 6.49 10.48
N GLN A 16 2.91 7.31 9.65
CA GLN A 16 2.62 7.36 8.21
C GLN A 16 2.92 6.01 7.53
N ILE A 17 4.10 5.43 7.80
CA ILE A 17 4.46 4.10 7.27
C ILE A 17 3.56 3.01 7.90
N GLY A 18 3.17 3.15 9.17
CA GLY A 18 2.22 2.25 9.82
C GLY A 18 0.84 2.26 9.14
N ALA A 19 0.35 3.42 8.70
CA ALA A 19 -0.89 3.52 7.93
C ALA A 19 -0.78 2.79 6.58
N LEU A 20 0.35 2.92 5.89
CA LEU A 20 0.66 2.14 4.68
C LEU A 20 0.61 0.63 4.97
N ALA A 21 1.28 0.17 6.04
CA ALA A 21 1.27 -1.23 6.44
C ALA A 21 -0.15 -1.75 6.69
N SER A 22 -0.97 -0.97 7.38
CA SER A 22 -2.38 -1.30 7.68
C SER A 22 -3.23 -1.42 6.41
N THR A 23 -3.13 -0.46 5.48
CA THR A 23 -3.89 -0.55 4.21
C THR A 23 -3.41 -1.72 3.34
N LEU A 24 -2.12 -2.04 3.31
CA LEU A 24 -1.60 -3.22 2.63
C LEU A 24 -2.14 -4.53 3.21
N ALA A 25 -2.26 -4.64 4.54
CA ALA A 25 -2.90 -5.80 5.18
C ALA A 25 -4.39 -5.92 4.81
N ARG A 26 -5.09 -4.78 4.67
CA ARG A 26 -6.49 -4.74 4.20
C ARG A 26 -6.62 -5.19 2.75
N ILE A 27 -5.68 -4.81 1.87
CA ILE A 27 -5.61 -5.30 0.49
C ILE A 27 -5.42 -6.81 0.50
N SER A 28 -4.43 -7.32 1.24
CA SER A 28 -4.18 -8.76 1.36
C SER A 28 -5.45 -9.54 1.73
N SER A 29 -6.13 -9.13 2.79
CA SER A 29 -7.37 -9.76 3.27
C SER A 29 -8.58 -9.62 2.32
N SER A 30 -8.53 -8.68 1.36
CA SER A 30 -9.65 -8.34 0.48
C SER A 30 -9.48 -8.86 -0.94
N ALA A 31 -8.24 -9.01 -1.41
CA ALA A 31 -7.94 -9.38 -2.80
C ALA A 31 -8.50 -10.76 -3.15
N GLU A 32 -8.42 -11.73 -2.23
CA GLU A 32 -8.97 -13.08 -2.44
C GLU A 32 -10.51 -13.12 -2.52
N LYS A 33 -11.19 -12.10 -1.98
CA LYS A 33 -12.65 -12.07 -1.85
C LYS A 33 -13.25 -11.35 -3.05
N THR A 34 -13.87 -12.09 -3.96
CA THR A 34 -14.56 -11.55 -5.16
C THR A 34 -15.55 -10.44 -4.83
N ALA A 35 -16.28 -10.54 -3.71
CA ALA A 35 -17.21 -9.49 -3.25
C ALA A 35 -16.54 -8.15 -2.90
N ARG A 36 -15.21 -8.11 -2.74
CA ARG A 36 -14.44 -6.93 -2.32
C ARG A 36 -13.52 -6.37 -3.40
N THR A 37 -13.54 -6.91 -4.62
CA THR A 37 -12.61 -6.49 -5.68
C THR A 37 -12.74 -5.01 -6.05
N LYS A 38 -13.95 -4.43 -5.93
CA LYS A 38 -14.20 -3.00 -6.12
C LYS A 38 -13.49 -2.09 -5.11
N ALA A 39 -13.16 -2.60 -3.92
CA ALA A 39 -12.47 -1.84 -2.89
C ALA A 39 -10.94 -1.78 -3.10
N ILE A 40 -10.39 -2.62 -3.99
CA ILE A 40 -8.94 -2.75 -4.17
C ILE A 40 -8.33 -1.52 -4.87
N ILE A 41 -8.95 -0.99 -5.94
CA ILE A 41 -8.44 0.23 -6.61
C ILE A 41 -8.32 1.43 -5.65
N PRO A 42 -9.36 1.79 -4.86
CA PRO A 42 -9.23 2.83 -3.86
C PRO A 42 -8.09 2.60 -2.85
N MET A 43 -7.92 1.36 -2.37
CA MET A 43 -6.84 1.03 -1.43
C MET A 43 -5.45 1.11 -2.06
N LEU A 44 -5.30 0.67 -3.31
CA LEU A 44 -4.04 0.81 -4.05
C LEU A 44 -3.67 2.29 -4.23
N ASN A 45 -4.65 3.13 -4.58
CA ASN A 45 -4.47 4.58 -4.69
C ASN A 45 -4.06 5.21 -3.36
N GLU A 46 -4.72 4.81 -2.27
CA GLU A 46 -4.39 5.27 -0.91
C GLU A 46 -2.94 4.92 -0.54
N CYS A 47 -2.50 3.67 -0.78
CA CYS A 47 -1.11 3.27 -0.53
C CYS A 47 -0.10 4.08 -1.36
N ILE A 48 -0.40 4.33 -2.64
CA ILE A 48 0.47 5.14 -3.52
C ILE A 48 0.59 6.57 -2.96
N GLN A 49 -0.52 7.18 -2.55
CA GLN A 49 -0.53 8.52 -1.96
C GLN A 49 0.24 8.59 -0.64
N PHE A 50 0.07 7.61 0.25
CA PHE A 50 0.86 7.54 1.49
C PHE A 50 2.36 7.51 1.19
N ILE A 51 2.78 6.69 0.23
CA ILE A 51 4.19 6.65 -0.17
C ILE A 51 4.66 8.00 -0.70
N GLU A 52 3.89 8.63 -1.59
CA GLU A 52 4.23 9.93 -2.16
C GLU A 52 4.40 11.02 -1.10
N TRP A 53 3.56 11.04 -0.07
CA TRP A 53 3.67 12.00 1.03
C TRP A 53 4.81 11.71 1.99
N THR A 54 5.12 10.43 2.22
CA THR A 54 6.12 10.03 3.22
C THR A 54 7.54 10.02 2.66
N ILE A 55 7.73 9.73 1.37
CA ILE A 55 9.05 9.38 0.83
C ILE A 55 10.11 10.48 0.94
N SER A 56 9.72 11.75 0.81
CA SER A 56 10.65 12.88 0.81
C SER A 56 11.40 13.04 2.15
N TYR A 57 10.82 12.53 3.24
CA TYR A 57 11.35 12.67 4.60
C TYR A 57 12.13 11.45 5.09
N GLN A 58 12.22 10.39 4.28
CA GLN A 58 12.87 9.15 4.68
C GLN A 58 14.36 9.12 4.32
N PRO A 59 15.20 8.38 5.08
CA PRO A 59 16.57 8.07 4.66
C PRO A 59 16.58 7.22 3.38
N GLU A 60 17.71 7.24 2.66
CA GLU A 60 17.82 6.67 1.31
C GLU A 60 17.42 5.20 1.21
N ASN A 61 17.84 4.37 2.17
CA ASN A 61 17.49 2.95 2.23
C ASN A 61 15.97 2.73 2.25
N LYS A 62 15.26 3.47 3.10
CA LYS A 62 13.78 3.41 3.20
C LYS A 62 13.12 3.98 1.94
N ARG A 63 13.67 5.05 1.35
CA ARG A 63 13.14 5.63 0.11
C ARG A 63 13.16 4.66 -1.05
N ASN A 64 14.26 3.93 -1.23
CA ASN A 64 14.40 2.98 -2.33
C ASN A 64 13.39 1.83 -2.20
N GLU A 65 13.16 1.37 -0.99
CA GLU A 65 12.17 0.33 -0.74
C GLU A 65 10.73 0.81 -0.97
N LEU A 66 10.38 2.00 -0.47
CA LEU A 66 9.06 2.59 -0.71
C LEU A 66 8.82 2.86 -2.21
N LYS A 67 9.86 3.26 -2.97
CA LYS A 67 9.77 3.37 -4.45
C LYS A 67 9.44 2.04 -5.10
N ASN A 68 10.13 0.97 -4.71
CA ASN A 68 9.89 -0.36 -5.27
C ASN A 68 8.46 -0.82 -5.01
N ILE A 69 7.96 -0.63 -3.78
CA ILE A 69 6.56 -0.91 -3.44
C ILE A 69 5.62 -0.06 -4.30
N SER A 70 5.87 1.25 -4.42
CA SER A 70 5.03 2.16 -5.21
C SER A 70 4.93 1.77 -6.69
N VAL A 71 6.04 1.35 -7.29
CA VAL A 71 6.07 0.85 -8.68
C VAL A 71 5.15 -0.37 -8.84
N MET A 72 5.28 -1.35 -7.94
CA MET A 72 4.45 -2.55 -7.98
C MET A 72 2.96 -2.25 -7.74
N LEU A 73 2.65 -1.34 -6.81
CA LEU A 73 1.28 -0.90 -6.57
C LEU A 73 0.67 -0.22 -7.79
N LYS A 74 1.43 0.61 -8.51
CA LYS A 74 0.99 1.26 -9.77
C LYS A 74 0.69 0.21 -10.84
N LEU A 75 1.57 -0.78 -11.02
CA LEU A 75 1.33 -1.89 -11.96
C LEU A 75 0.07 -2.68 -11.61
N TRP A 76 -0.13 -3.00 -10.34
CA TRP A 76 -1.37 -3.65 -9.89
C TRP A 76 -2.59 -2.77 -10.14
N ARG A 77 -2.52 -1.48 -9.82
CA ARG A 77 -3.63 -0.53 -10.03
C ARG A 77 -4.04 -0.47 -11.49
N ASP A 78 -3.07 -0.47 -12.41
CA ASP A 78 -3.33 -0.40 -13.85
C ASP A 78 -3.89 -1.72 -14.40
N GLY A 79 -3.42 -2.87 -13.90
CA GLY A 79 -3.83 -4.20 -14.36
C GLY A 79 -5.04 -4.81 -13.63
N TRP A 80 -5.48 -4.22 -12.50
CA TRP A 80 -6.43 -4.88 -11.60
C TRP A 80 -7.78 -5.18 -12.24
N GLU A 81 -8.27 -4.30 -13.12
CA GLU A 81 -9.58 -4.52 -13.77
C GLU A 81 -9.65 -5.85 -14.52
N HIS A 82 -8.54 -6.25 -15.14
CA HIS A 82 -8.40 -7.54 -15.80
C HIS A 82 -8.05 -8.63 -14.78
N ALA A 83 -7.07 -8.38 -13.91
CA ALA A 83 -6.55 -9.37 -12.98
C ALA A 83 -7.58 -9.88 -11.96
N GLN A 84 -8.56 -9.05 -11.58
CA GLN A 84 -9.58 -9.43 -10.59
C GLN A 84 -10.47 -10.59 -11.05
N ALA A 85 -10.58 -10.86 -12.35
CA ALA A 85 -11.34 -12.00 -12.86
C ALA A 85 -10.64 -13.34 -12.54
N GLU A 86 -9.32 -13.32 -12.45
CA GLU A 86 -8.47 -14.50 -12.32
C GLU A 86 -8.11 -14.80 -10.86
N GLU A 87 -8.51 -15.96 -10.34
CA GLU A 87 -8.29 -16.33 -8.94
C GLU A 87 -6.81 -16.36 -8.54
N HIS A 88 -5.94 -16.86 -9.42
CA HIS A 88 -4.51 -16.94 -9.18
C HIS A 88 -3.88 -15.54 -9.07
N LEU A 89 -4.35 -14.55 -9.85
CA LEU A 89 -3.87 -13.17 -9.76
C LEU A 89 -4.39 -12.46 -8.51
N ARG A 90 -5.63 -12.71 -8.10
CA ARG A 90 -6.16 -12.25 -6.81
C ARG A 90 -5.33 -12.77 -5.64
N THR A 91 -4.98 -14.06 -5.67
CA THR A 91 -4.12 -14.70 -4.67
C THR A 91 -2.71 -14.12 -4.70
N LEU A 92 -2.14 -13.89 -5.88
CA LEU A 92 -0.82 -13.27 -6.01
C LEU A 92 -0.78 -11.87 -5.38
N LEU A 93 -1.77 -11.02 -5.67
CA LEU A 93 -1.87 -9.70 -5.03
C LEU A 93 -2.01 -9.84 -3.50
N SER A 94 -2.80 -10.81 -3.03
CA SER A 94 -2.98 -11.06 -1.58
C SER A 94 -1.64 -11.32 -0.88
N VAL A 95 -0.84 -12.24 -1.44
CA VAL A 95 0.47 -12.62 -0.89
C VAL A 95 1.46 -11.46 -0.97
N GLN A 96 1.54 -10.76 -2.10
CA GLN A 96 2.45 -9.63 -2.25
C GLN A 96 2.09 -8.47 -1.32
N ALA A 97 0.79 -8.16 -1.18
CA ALA A 97 0.33 -7.13 -0.25
C ALA A 97 0.66 -7.49 1.20
N LYS A 98 0.60 -8.77 1.59
CA LYS A 98 1.04 -9.21 2.92
C LYS A 98 2.53 -8.97 3.13
N GLN A 99 3.36 -9.36 2.16
CA GLN A 99 4.81 -9.14 2.22
C GLN A 99 5.16 -7.66 2.34
N TRP A 100 4.51 -6.79 1.56
CA TRP A 100 4.71 -5.35 1.67
C TRP A 100 4.18 -4.77 2.97
N SER A 101 3.08 -5.31 3.51
CA SER A 101 2.55 -4.90 4.81
C SER A 101 3.55 -5.17 5.93
N ASP A 102 4.08 -6.40 5.99
CA ASP A 102 5.09 -6.78 6.99
C ASP A 102 6.33 -5.92 6.85
N ARG A 103 6.78 -5.70 5.60
CA ARG A 103 7.95 -4.89 5.35
C ARG A 103 7.76 -3.42 5.72
N ALA A 104 6.61 -2.84 5.40
CA ALA A 104 6.27 -1.48 5.82
C ALA A 104 6.22 -1.37 7.34
N LEU A 105 5.69 -2.39 8.03
CA LEU A 105 5.65 -2.40 9.48
C LEU A 105 7.06 -2.42 10.09
N GLU A 106 7.98 -3.22 9.55
CA GLU A 106 9.42 -3.18 9.93
C GLU A 106 10.03 -1.79 9.67
N LEU A 107 9.78 -1.22 8.48
CA LEU A 107 10.26 0.12 8.13
C LEU A 107 9.74 1.22 9.05
N SER A 108 8.54 1.04 9.61
CA SER A 108 7.92 2.00 10.52
C SER A 108 8.61 2.03 11.89
N GLY A 109 9.26 0.93 12.30
CA GLY A 109 9.81 0.78 13.66
C GLY A 109 8.76 0.65 14.75
N LEU A 110 7.54 0.22 14.41
CA LEU A 110 6.42 0.00 15.34
C LEU A 110 6.30 -1.46 15.83
N LEU A 111 7.31 -2.31 15.53
CA LEU A 111 7.44 -3.69 16.02
C LEU A 111 8.32 -3.77 17.26
#